data_AF-A0A3N8PZE5-F1
#
_entry.id   AF-A0A3N8PZE5-F1
#
_cell.length_a   1.000
_cell.length_b   1.000
_cell.length_c   1.000
_cell.angle_alpha   90.00
_cell.angle_beta   90.00
_cell.angle_gamma   90.00
#
_symmetry.space_group_name_H-M   'P 1'
#
loop_
_entity.id
_entity.type
_entity.pdbx_description
1 polymer ?
#
loop_
_entity_poly.entity_id
_entity_poly.type
_entity_poly.pdbx_seq_one_letter_code
_entity_poly.pdbx_strand_id
1 'polypeptide(L)'
;MEARRTKNAAWVDDAGHVVGEDGSSELPEGYKDWRNKEVKDILDRGTENNPTNHSTTMTNPDHAQKALAYDVAIGPCYLTLEQMNALRIEADWRMGKGINKDNPNAKYSKYFSDGVLNELPLHKWVGEK
;
A
#
# COMPACT_ATOMS: atom_id res chain seq x y z
N MET A 1 -19.20 7.38 -1.36
CA MET A 1 -18.24 7.84 -2.41
C MET A 1 -18.77 7.67 -3.83
N GLU A 2 -19.29 6.50 -4.24
CA GLU A 2 -19.82 6.32 -5.60
C GLU A 2 -21.06 7.14 -5.94
N ALA A 3 -22.00 7.30 -5.00
CA ALA A 3 -23.20 8.13 -5.21
C ALA A 3 -22.81 9.56 -5.63
N ARG A 4 -21.83 10.16 -4.94
CA ARG A 4 -21.28 11.49 -5.26
C ARG A 4 -20.56 11.50 -6.62
N ARG A 5 -19.74 10.48 -6.90
CA ARG A 5 -18.97 10.38 -8.16
C ARG A 5 -19.88 10.36 -9.38
N THR A 6 -20.98 9.62 -9.31
CA THR A 6 -21.96 9.48 -10.40
C THR A 6 -23.05 10.56 -10.37
N LYS A 7 -23.03 11.46 -9.39
CA LYS A 7 -24.08 12.47 -9.15
C LYS A 7 -25.48 11.82 -9.14
N ASN A 8 -25.59 10.68 -8.47
CA ASN A 8 -26.84 9.94 -8.42
C ASN A 8 -27.88 10.74 -7.61
N ALA A 9 -28.77 11.43 -8.31
CA ALA A 9 -29.80 12.29 -7.71
C ALA A 9 -30.80 11.54 -6.81
N ALA A 10 -30.83 10.20 -6.85
CA ALA A 10 -31.62 9.41 -5.90
C ALA A 10 -30.99 9.37 -4.50
N TRP A 11 -29.67 9.54 -4.40
CA TRP A 11 -28.92 9.37 -3.15
C TRP A 11 -28.08 10.59 -2.77
N VAL A 12 -27.97 11.57 -3.65
CA VAL A 12 -27.19 12.80 -3.44
C VAL A 12 -28.15 13.98 -3.42
N ASP A 13 -28.14 14.74 -2.33
CA ASP A 13 -28.93 15.97 -2.22
C ASP A 13 -28.31 17.13 -3.02
N ASP A 14 -29.05 18.24 -3.12
CA ASP A 14 -28.59 19.45 -3.84
C ASP A 14 -27.31 20.06 -3.23
N ALA A 15 -26.98 19.72 -1.98
CA ALA A 15 -25.77 20.13 -1.28
C ALA A 15 -24.59 19.15 -1.48
N GLY A 16 -24.79 18.03 -2.18
CA GLY A 16 -23.78 17.00 -2.44
C GLY A 16 -23.58 15.99 -1.29
N HIS A 17 -24.43 16.01 -0.27
CA HIS A 17 -24.44 14.99 0.78
C HIS A 17 -25.07 13.70 0.29
N VAL A 18 -24.62 12.59 0.85
CA VAL A 18 -25.22 11.29 0.54
C VAL A 18 -26.22 10.98 1.63
N VAL A 19 -27.47 10.83 1.24
CA VAL A 19 -28.57 10.57 2.18
C VAL A 19 -28.31 9.22 2.88
N GLY A 20 -28.34 9.21 4.21
CA GLY A 20 -28.06 8.02 5.02
C GLY A 20 -26.57 7.74 5.32
N GLU A 21 -25.64 8.59 4.86
CA GLU A 21 -24.21 8.55 5.25
C GLU A 21 -23.75 9.78 6.05
N ASP A 22 -24.68 10.62 6.50
CA ASP A 22 -24.42 11.82 7.31
C ASP A 22 -24.30 11.51 8.82
N GLY A 23 -24.58 10.27 9.23
CA GLY A 23 -24.49 9.81 10.62
C GLY A 23 -25.62 10.30 11.53
N SER A 24 -26.56 11.09 11.00
CA SER A 24 -27.69 11.67 11.73
C SER A 24 -29.05 11.28 11.17
N SER A 25 -29.12 10.96 9.88
CA SER A 25 -30.36 10.61 9.20
C SER A 25 -30.61 9.11 9.21
N GLU A 26 -31.89 8.73 9.20
CA GLU A 26 -32.25 7.34 8.94
C GLU A 26 -31.84 6.92 7.53
N LEU A 27 -31.40 5.67 7.40
CA LEU A 27 -31.02 5.09 6.12
C LEU A 27 -32.25 4.97 5.22
N PRO A 28 -32.27 5.61 4.04
CA PRO A 28 -33.40 5.50 3.12
C PRO A 28 -33.65 4.06 2.69
N GLU A 29 -34.92 3.73 2.48
CA GLU A 29 -35.31 2.43 1.92
C GLU A 29 -34.64 2.21 0.55
N GLY A 30 -34.07 1.02 0.35
CA GLY A 30 -33.35 0.67 -0.89
C GLY A 30 -31.91 1.21 -0.98
N TYR A 31 -31.48 2.17 -0.14
CA TYR A 31 -30.11 2.68 -0.18
C TYR A 31 -29.08 1.58 0.13
N LYS A 32 -29.38 0.73 1.12
CA LYS A 32 -28.51 -0.38 1.52
C LYS A 32 -28.34 -1.41 0.39
N ASP A 33 -29.41 -1.72 -0.32
CA ASP A 33 -29.38 -2.70 -1.42
C ASP A 33 -28.62 -2.16 -2.62
N TRP A 34 -28.87 -0.89 -2.98
CA TRP A 34 -28.10 -0.20 -4.00
C TRP A 34 -26.61 -0.16 -3.64
N ARG A 35 -26.26 0.28 -2.42
CA ARG A 35 -24.88 0.35 -1.95
C ARG A 35 -24.19 -1.00 -2.00
N ASN A 36 -24.86 -2.07 -1.55
CA ASN A 36 -24.30 -3.42 -1.58
C ASN A 36 -24.05 -3.90 -3.01
N LYS A 37 -24.95 -3.57 -3.95
CA LYS A 37 -24.76 -3.86 -5.38
C LYS A 37 -23.54 -3.14 -5.95
N GLU A 38 -23.38 -1.84 -5.65
CA GLU A 38 -22.21 -1.07 -6.11
C GLU A 38 -20.91 -1.59 -5.52
N VAL A 39 -20.88 -1.94 -4.22
CA VAL A 39 -19.71 -2.54 -3.58
C VAL A 39 -19.34 -3.86 -4.27
N LYS A 40 -20.34 -4.70 -4.54
CA LYS A 40 -20.11 -5.97 -5.25
C LYS A 40 -19.57 -5.73 -6.66
N ASP A 41 -20.17 -4.82 -7.43
CA ASP A 41 -19.71 -4.48 -8.77
C ASP A 41 -18.25 -3.98 -8.79
N ILE A 42 -17.86 -3.14 -7.83
CA ILE A 42 -16.47 -2.68 -7.69
C ILE A 42 -15.51 -3.84 -7.42
N LEU A 43 -15.90 -4.76 -6.52
CA LEU A 43 -15.09 -5.94 -6.19
C LEU A 43 -14.98 -6.89 -7.38
N ASP A 44 -16.09 -7.13 -8.08
CA ASP A 44 -16.15 -7.98 -9.28
C ASP A 44 -15.29 -7.39 -10.40
N ARG A 45 -15.35 -6.08 -10.66
CA ARG A 45 -14.44 -5.38 -11.60
C ARG A 45 -12.98 -5.41 -11.15
N GLY A 46 -12.72 -5.56 -9.87
CA GLY A 46 -11.39 -5.74 -9.31
C GLY A 46 -10.75 -7.10 -9.64
N THR A 47 -11.53 -8.10 -10.06
CA THR A 47 -11.01 -9.45 -10.35
C THR A 47 -10.15 -9.52 -11.62
N GLU A 48 -10.40 -8.64 -12.58
CA GLU A 48 -9.63 -8.53 -13.84
C GLU A 48 -8.57 -7.41 -13.78
N ASN A 49 -8.60 -6.58 -12.74
CA ASN A 49 -7.51 -5.63 -12.49
C ASN A 49 -6.29 -6.41 -12.07
N ASN A 50 -5.17 -6.22 -12.77
CA ASN A 50 -3.89 -6.67 -12.27
C ASN A 50 -3.66 -6.02 -10.89
N PRO A 51 -3.30 -6.79 -9.85
CA PRO A 51 -2.81 -6.24 -8.59
C PRO A 51 -1.41 -5.66 -8.80
N THR A 52 -1.27 -4.68 -9.68
CA THR A 52 -0.05 -3.89 -9.79
C THR A 52 -0.08 -2.86 -8.68
N ASN A 53 0.62 -3.21 -7.59
CA ASN A 53 1.33 -2.31 -6.67
C ASN A 53 0.76 -0.88 -6.59
N HIS A 54 -0.36 -0.71 -5.89
CA HIS A 54 -0.77 0.63 -5.47
C HIS A 54 0.23 1.15 -4.44
N SER A 55 1.26 1.84 -4.94
CA SER A 55 2.23 2.55 -4.11
C SER A 55 1.47 3.57 -3.26
N THR A 56 1.40 3.33 -1.95
CA THR A 56 0.83 4.29 -1.02
C THR A 56 1.92 5.29 -0.65
N THR A 57 1.83 6.53 -1.13
CA THR A 57 2.68 7.61 -0.65
C THR A 57 2.27 7.96 0.78
N MET A 58 3.05 7.51 1.76
CA MET A 58 2.81 7.83 3.17
C MET A 58 3.48 9.16 3.50
N THR A 59 2.69 10.22 3.62
CA THR A 59 3.19 11.58 3.94
C THR A 59 3.38 11.83 5.43
N ASN A 60 2.85 10.93 6.28
CA ASN A 60 3.02 10.98 7.73
C ASN A 60 4.05 9.93 8.18
N PRO A 61 5.15 10.33 8.83
CA PRO A 61 6.25 9.42 9.20
C PRO A 61 5.86 8.36 10.22
N ASP A 62 4.99 8.67 11.19
CA ASP A 62 4.50 7.70 12.19
C ASP A 62 3.58 6.66 11.55
N HIS A 63 2.74 7.09 10.61
CA HIS A 63 1.89 6.17 9.84
C HIS A 63 2.72 5.35 8.87
N ALA A 64 3.73 5.93 8.22
CA ALA A 64 4.67 5.20 7.36
C ALA A 64 5.42 4.12 8.14
N GLN A 65 5.81 4.40 9.38
CA GLN A 65 6.46 3.41 10.24
C GLN A 65 5.52 2.26 10.61
N LYS A 66 4.25 2.55 10.89
CA LYS A 66 3.25 1.55 11.34
C LYS A 66 2.56 0.79 10.20
N ALA A 67 2.39 1.43 9.05
CA ALA A 67 1.66 0.92 7.89
C ALA A 67 2.57 0.42 6.77
N LEU A 68 3.89 0.30 7.01
CA LEU A 68 4.79 -0.56 6.21
C LEU A 68 4.47 -2.05 6.46
N ALA A 69 3.19 -2.40 6.37
CA ALA A 69 2.79 -3.73 6.00
C ALA A 69 3.16 -3.84 4.51
N TYR A 70 4.19 -4.64 4.22
CA TYR A 70 4.52 -5.12 2.88
C TYR A 70 3.25 -5.34 2.08
N ASP A 71 3.26 -5.00 0.79
CA ASP A 71 2.22 -5.37 -0.17
C ASP A 71 1.95 -6.87 0.04
N VAL A 72 0.87 -7.16 0.78
CA VAL A 72 0.68 -8.50 1.34
C VAL A 72 0.32 -9.36 0.16
N ALA A 73 1.22 -10.26 -0.24
CA ALA A 73 0.89 -11.32 -1.16
C ALA A 73 -0.37 -12.00 -0.62
N ILE A 74 -1.51 -11.81 -1.28
CA ILE A 74 -2.74 -12.50 -0.93
C ILE A 74 -2.51 -13.97 -1.32
N GLY A 75 -2.07 -14.77 -0.36
CA GLY A 75 -1.69 -16.17 -0.53
C GLY A 75 -1.03 -16.77 0.72
N PRO A 76 -0.83 -18.10 0.78
CA PRO A 76 -0.11 -18.75 1.87
C PRO A 76 1.34 -18.25 1.95
N CYS A 77 1.73 -17.73 3.12
CA CYS A 77 3.12 -17.37 3.38
C CYS A 77 3.92 -18.64 3.71
N TYR A 78 4.83 -19.02 2.81
CA TYR A 78 5.71 -20.17 2.99
C TYR A 78 7.00 -19.84 3.77
N LEU A 79 7.21 -18.55 4.07
CA LEU A 79 8.37 -18.12 4.85
C LEU A 79 8.10 -18.34 6.33
N THR A 80 9.09 -18.89 7.02
CA THR A 80 9.07 -18.95 8.48
C THR A 80 9.13 -17.53 9.06
N LEU A 81 8.76 -17.38 10.34
CA LEU A 81 8.88 -16.10 11.03
C LEU A 81 10.31 -15.54 10.98
N GLU A 82 11.32 -16.41 11.12
CA GLU A 82 12.72 -16.04 11.04
C GLU A 82 13.10 -15.51 9.65
N GLN A 83 12.68 -16.20 8.60
CA GLN A 83 12.90 -15.78 7.21
C GLN A 83 12.19 -14.46 6.91
N MET A 84 10.96 -14.29 7.41
CA MET A 84 10.22 -13.04 7.30
C MET A 84 10.94 -11.89 8.02
N ASN A 85 11.52 -12.14 9.20
CA ASN A 85 12.28 -11.13 9.93
C ASN A 85 13.59 -10.77 9.22
N ALA A 86 14.31 -11.75 8.66
CA ALA A 86 15.51 -11.50 7.86
C ALA A 86 15.17 -10.66 6.61
N LEU A 87 14.12 -11.04 5.88
CA LEU A 87 13.62 -10.28 4.73
C LEU A 87 13.27 -8.84 5.10
N ARG A 88 12.63 -8.63 6.26
CA ARG A 88 12.27 -7.29 6.75
C ARG A 88 13.47 -6.40 7.01
N ILE A 89 14.53 -6.96 7.57
CA ILE A 89 15.78 -6.24 7.85
C ILE A 89 16.46 -5.83 6.53
N GLU A 90 16.44 -6.69 5.52
CA GLU A 90 17.07 -6.41 4.23
C GLU A 90 16.24 -5.47 3.34
N ALA A 91 14.91 -5.53 3.41
CA ALA A 91 14.02 -4.72 2.58
C ALA A 91 13.78 -3.30 3.13
N ASP A 92 13.93 -3.08 4.43
CA ASP A 92 13.83 -1.75 5.03
C ASP A 92 15.22 -1.16 5.28
N TRP A 93 15.61 -0.20 4.45
CA TRP A 93 16.89 0.50 4.55
C TRP A 93 17.15 1.11 5.94
N ARG A 94 16.10 1.48 6.70
CA ARG A 94 16.22 2.00 8.07
C ARG A 94 16.67 0.94 9.06
N MET A 95 16.41 -0.33 8.76
CA MET A 95 16.80 -1.49 9.56
C MET A 95 18.20 -2.02 9.19
N GLY A 96 18.94 -1.33 8.30
CA GLY A 96 20.27 -1.77 7.86
C GLY A 96 21.29 -2.01 8.98
N LYS A 97 21.12 -1.40 10.17
CA LYS A 97 21.93 -1.69 11.38
C LYS A 97 21.74 -3.11 11.94
N GLY A 98 20.63 -3.76 11.59
CA GLY A 98 20.33 -5.14 11.96
C GLY A 98 20.97 -6.18 11.03
N ILE A 99 21.60 -5.75 9.94
CA ILE A 99 22.34 -6.65 9.04
C ILE A 99 23.68 -7.02 9.69
N ASN A 100 23.94 -8.32 9.82
CA ASN A 100 25.24 -8.81 10.28
C ASN A 100 26.35 -8.33 9.32
N LYS A 101 27.53 -7.95 9.84
CA LYS A 101 28.68 -7.50 9.04
C LYS A 101 29.15 -8.55 8.03
N ASP A 102 28.98 -9.83 8.37
CA ASP A 102 29.35 -10.95 7.50
C ASP A 102 28.26 -11.26 6.44
N ASN A 103 27.12 -10.56 6.46
CA ASN A 103 26.08 -10.74 5.45
C ASN A 103 26.61 -10.21 4.10
N PRO A 104 26.55 -10.99 3.01
CA PRO A 104 27.02 -10.57 1.68
C PRO A 104 26.33 -9.30 1.15
N ASN A 105 25.15 -8.96 1.68
CA ASN A 105 24.37 -7.77 1.32
C ASN A 105 24.76 -6.53 2.15
N ALA A 106 25.60 -6.66 3.19
CA ALA A 106 26.02 -5.54 4.03
C ALA A 106 26.67 -4.39 3.23
N LYS A 107 27.32 -4.72 2.10
CA LYS A 107 27.89 -3.74 1.17
C LYS A 107 26.88 -2.72 0.66
N TYR A 108 25.61 -3.09 0.50
CA TYR A 108 24.56 -2.21 -0.03
C TYR A 108 24.08 -1.17 0.98
N SER A 109 24.38 -1.34 2.28
CA SER A 109 24.02 -0.34 3.30
C SER A 109 24.59 1.05 2.99
N LYS A 110 25.79 1.11 2.39
CA LYS A 110 26.44 2.37 2.00
C LYS A 110 25.65 3.13 0.93
N TYR A 111 25.03 2.41 -0.02
CA TYR A 111 24.19 3.03 -1.05
C TYR A 111 22.99 3.76 -0.45
N PHE A 112 22.35 3.20 0.58
CA PHE A 112 21.21 3.86 1.22
C PHE A 112 21.59 5.11 2.01
N SER A 113 22.82 5.17 2.55
CA SER A 113 23.32 6.34 3.28
C SER A 113 23.82 7.44 2.33
N ASP A 114 24.62 7.07 1.34
CA ASP A 114 25.40 8.03 0.56
C ASP A 114 24.82 8.26 -0.85
N GLY A 115 23.84 7.45 -1.28
CA GLY A 115 23.30 7.45 -2.64
C GLY A 115 24.28 6.88 -3.69
N VAL A 116 25.44 6.40 -3.26
CA VAL A 116 26.52 5.89 -4.10
C VAL A 116 27.06 4.56 -3.58
N LEU A 117 27.56 3.72 -4.48
CA LEU A 117 28.32 2.53 -4.15
C LEU A 117 29.71 2.67 -4.77
N ASN A 118 30.77 2.45 -3.98
CA ASN A 118 32.16 2.71 -4.40
C ASN A 118 32.35 4.11 -5.02
N GLU A 119 31.76 5.15 -4.41
CA GLU A 119 31.81 6.55 -4.89
C GLU A 119 31.16 6.77 -6.28
N LEU A 120 30.45 5.76 -6.80
CA LEU A 120 29.75 5.84 -8.07
C LEU A 120 28.23 5.80 -7.87
N PRO A 121 27.47 6.57 -8.67
CA PRO A 121 26.03 6.39 -8.73
C PRO A 121 25.72 4.98 -9.27
N LEU A 122 24.61 4.40 -8.79
CA LEU A 122 24.28 2.98 -9.03
C LEU A 122 24.31 2.59 -10.52
N HIS A 123 23.81 3.45 -11.42
CA HIS A 123 23.78 3.20 -12.86
C HIS A 123 25.18 3.07 -13.50
N LYS A 124 26.23 3.61 -12.87
CA LYS A 124 27.63 3.43 -13.29
C LYS A 124 28.27 2.23 -12.60
N TRP A 125 28.05 2.09 -11.30
CA TRP A 125 28.59 0.99 -10.51
C TRP A 125 28.19 -0.39 -11.06
N VAL A 126 26.93 -0.57 -11.49
CA VAL A 126 26.45 -1.83 -12.09
C VAL A 126 27.23 -2.24 -13.35
N GLY A 127 27.88 -1.28 -14.02
CA GLY A 127 28.72 -1.52 -15.18
C GLY A 127 30.20 -1.82 -14.86
N GLU A 128 30.64 -1.68 -13.61
CA GLU A 128 31.99 -2.05 -13.20
C GLU A 128 32.10 -3.58 -13.12
N LYS A 129 33.00 -4.13 -13.94
CA LYS A 129 33.37 -5.55 -13.92
C LYS A 129 34.63 -5.76 -13.10
#